data_AF-A0A846P910-F1
#
_entry.id   AF-A0A846P910-F1
#
_cell.length_a   1.000
_cell.length_b   1.000
_cell.length_c   1.000
_cell.angle_alpha   90.00
_cell.angle_beta   90.00
_cell.angle_gamma   90.00
#
_symmetry.space_group_name_H-M   'P 1'
#
loop_
_entity.id
_entity.type
_entity.pdbx_description
1 polymer ?
#
loop_
_entity_poly.entity_id
_entity_poly.type
_entity_poly.pdbx_seq_one_letter_code
_entity_poly.pdbx_strand_id
1 'polypeptide(L)'
;MSRSFQDKVLSEILPRVQKPGQYAGGEWNVIVKDPTSVDLRFALAFPDTYAIGMSHLGLKILYHMINAREDVSAERVFAPWTDMEEELRKRTLPLFSLESFTPLSDFDVIGFSMQYELCFTNVLNMLELGGVPLLASDRALGDPIVLAGGSLSLAMEPMAPFFDAVLVGDAEDVLGDILDAIIDWKRSSLPRRALQEKLAHLPGIYIPSFYEVSYRDDGTIARIRNIEPAPAKVRKTTTADIENAPFPTRPIVPNVEVVHDRINIEIMRGCPNLCRFCQAVQHYRPVKYRSIEKILSLCEETYSNTGYEEISLTSLSTADYPGIENLIAAIDYQFNSRKVNVSLPSLRVGEQLRKLPNLTSSVRKAGLTMAPEAATDRLREVIGKPIRNIDLLEGCAAAYRAGYRLIKFYFLIGCPTETEADLKALVDLINEASLLRKKISGKRAQINASISSHIPKPHTPFQWEKMNTREELWAKQEYLLSRKKSSQLRFKFHDVDVSYLEAVFSRGDRRLAAALLKARERGIRMDAWRECFDIQAWEEVFRETNLDPDFYALRGRKTDEVLPWNMIELEIPSSYLLKEKARALKSVSAP
;
A
#
# COMPACT_ATOMS: atom_id res chain seq x y z
N MET A 1 -40.54 -9.71 19.49
CA MET A 1 -39.27 -9.07 19.85
C MET A 1 -38.57 -8.69 18.55
N SER A 2 -38.12 -7.44 18.40
CA SER A 2 -37.29 -7.07 17.25
C SER A 2 -36.03 -7.95 17.27
N ARG A 3 -35.70 -8.60 16.15
CA ARG A 3 -34.40 -9.27 15.99
C ARG A 3 -33.28 -8.26 16.21
N SER A 4 -32.17 -8.68 16.83
CA SER A 4 -31.00 -7.81 16.99
C SER A 4 -30.43 -7.42 15.62
N PHE A 5 -29.65 -6.35 15.55
CA PHE A 5 -28.99 -5.96 14.30
C PHE A 5 -28.13 -7.10 13.73
N GLN A 6 -27.35 -7.75 14.60
CA GLN A 6 -26.57 -8.93 14.28
C GLN A 6 -27.44 -10.07 13.71
N ASP A 7 -28.57 -10.40 14.36
CA ASP A 7 -29.46 -11.46 13.87
C ASP A 7 -29.98 -11.18 12.47
N LYS A 8 -30.30 -9.91 12.14
CA LYS A 8 -30.74 -9.53 10.80
C LYS A 8 -29.62 -9.74 9.78
N VAL A 9 -28.40 -9.30 10.09
CA VAL A 9 -27.25 -9.51 9.20
C VAL A 9 -27.04 -11.01 8.96
N LEU A 10 -26.93 -11.80 10.03
CA LEU A 10 -26.63 -13.22 9.96
C LEU A 10 -27.73 -14.03 9.25
N SER A 11 -29.01 -13.77 9.55
CA SER A 11 -30.12 -14.59 9.04
C SER A 11 -30.73 -14.10 7.73
N GLU A 12 -30.62 -12.82 7.39
CA GLU A 12 -31.34 -12.22 6.25
C GLU A 12 -30.43 -11.68 5.15
N ILE A 13 -29.18 -11.32 5.48
CA ILE A 13 -28.19 -10.78 4.52
C ILE A 13 -27.18 -11.83 4.11
N LEU A 14 -26.49 -12.48 5.07
CA LEU A 14 -25.41 -13.43 4.75
C LEU A 14 -25.83 -14.54 3.76
N PRO A 15 -27.05 -15.09 3.80
CA PRO A 15 -27.48 -16.08 2.80
C PRO A 15 -27.59 -15.56 1.35
N ARG A 16 -27.45 -14.24 1.12
CA ARG A 16 -27.67 -13.57 -0.16
C ARG A 16 -26.40 -12.98 -0.78
N VAL A 17 -25.25 -13.12 -0.12
CA VAL A 17 -23.96 -12.59 -0.59
C VAL A 17 -23.01 -13.73 -0.95
N GLN A 18 -22.05 -13.47 -1.84
CA GLN A 18 -21.16 -14.49 -2.41
C GLN A 18 -20.15 -15.06 -1.42
N LYS A 19 -19.65 -14.24 -0.49
CA LYS A 19 -18.62 -14.63 0.50
C LYS A 19 -19.04 -14.27 1.93
N PRO A 20 -20.07 -14.92 2.49
CA PRO A 20 -20.64 -14.55 3.79
C PRO A 20 -19.64 -14.63 4.94
N GLY A 21 -18.66 -15.54 4.87
CA GLY A 21 -17.63 -15.69 5.91
C GLY A 21 -16.78 -14.43 6.15
N GLN A 22 -16.72 -13.51 5.18
CA GLN A 22 -16.03 -12.21 5.32
C GLN A 22 -16.75 -11.22 6.22
N TYR A 23 -18.02 -11.48 6.56
CA TYR A 23 -18.90 -10.58 7.30
C TYR A 23 -19.44 -11.21 8.60
N ALA A 24 -19.07 -12.46 8.89
CA ALA A 24 -19.68 -13.25 9.95
C ALA A 24 -19.11 -12.95 11.36
N GLY A 25 -17.90 -12.39 11.46
CA GLY A 25 -17.20 -12.23 12.73
C GLY A 25 -16.82 -13.56 13.39
N GLY A 26 -16.45 -13.53 14.67
CA GLY A 26 -16.17 -14.74 15.47
C GLY A 26 -14.89 -15.49 15.09
N GLU A 27 -13.94 -14.79 14.45
CA GLU A 27 -12.65 -15.36 14.04
C GLU A 27 -11.79 -15.79 15.23
N TRP A 28 -10.88 -16.74 15.01
CA TRP A 28 -9.96 -17.17 16.05
C TRP A 28 -8.98 -16.04 16.43
N ASN A 29 -8.66 -15.92 17.72
CA ASN A 29 -7.90 -14.81 18.32
C ASN A 29 -8.57 -13.42 18.23
N VAL A 30 -9.86 -13.34 17.89
CA VAL A 30 -10.58 -12.05 17.98
C VAL A 30 -10.61 -11.54 19.42
N ILE A 31 -10.40 -10.24 19.60
CA ILE A 31 -10.51 -9.54 20.87
C ILE A 31 -11.82 -8.76 20.86
N VAL A 32 -12.68 -9.04 21.84
CA VAL A 32 -13.94 -8.33 22.05
C VAL A 32 -13.92 -7.77 23.47
N LYS A 33 -14.12 -6.47 23.61
CA LYS A 33 -14.23 -5.77 24.91
C LYS A 33 -15.65 -5.27 25.09
N ASP A 34 -16.08 -5.17 26.33
CA ASP A 34 -17.36 -4.55 26.67
C ASP A 34 -17.31 -3.05 26.33
N PRO A 35 -18.19 -2.54 25.44
CA PRO A 35 -18.22 -1.13 25.09
C PRO A 35 -18.42 -0.18 26.28
N THR A 36 -18.98 -0.68 27.39
CA THR A 36 -19.23 0.11 28.60
C THR A 36 -18.04 0.18 29.55
N SER A 37 -17.01 -0.66 29.34
CA SER A 37 -15.80 -0.70 30.17
C SER A 37 -14.60 0.02 29.58
N VAL A 38 -14.74 0.61 28.39
CA VAL A 38 -13.67 1.33 27.69
C VAL A 38 -14.00 2.82 27.57
N ASP A 39 -12.98 3.67 27.59
CA ASP A 39 -13.11 5.12 27.40
C ASP A 39 -13.27 5.50 25.92
N LEU A 40 -12.72 4.67 25.01
CA LEU A 40 -12.67 4.95 23.58
C LEU A 40 -12.95 3.71 22.73
N ARG A 41 -13.80 3.86 21.72
CA ARG A 41 -14.10 2.85 20.71
C ARG A 41 -13.53 3.26 19.35
N PHE A 42 -12.67 2.43 18.80
CA PHE A 42 -11.91 2.70 17.57
C PHE A 42 -12.29 1.71 16.46
N ALA A 43 -12.85 2.21 15.36
CA ALA A 43 -13.03 1.44 14.14
C ALA A 43 -11.76 1.51 13.27
N LEU A 44 -11.03 0.41 13.18
CA LEU A 44 -9.91 0.22 12.26
C LEU A 44 -10.45 -0.14 10.87
N ALA A 45 -10.59 0.89 10.03
CA ALA A 45 -11.14 0.78 8.70
C ALA A 45 -10.04 0.46 7.67
N PHE A 46 -10.31 -0.50 6.80
CA PHE A 46 -9.51 -0.76 5.61
C PHE A 46 -10.37 -0.52 4.36
N PRO A 47 -10.01 0.43 3.47
CA PRO A 47 -10.84 0.86 2.35
C PRO A 47 -10.78 -0.12 1.15
N ASP A 48 -10.84 -1.41 1.43
CA ASP A 48 -10.90 -2.50 0.46
C ASP A 48 -11.57 -3.70 1.12
N THR A 49 -11.78 -4.76 0.35
CA THR A 49 -12.40 -6.00 0.82
C THR A 49 -11.63 -6.63 1.99
N TYR A 50 -12.36 -7.39 2.81
CA TYR A 50 -11.82 -8.16 3.93
C TYR A 50 -10.55 -8.96 3.57
N ALA A 51 -10.56 -9.64 2.42
CA ALA A 51 -9.45 -10.50 2.02
C ALA A 51 -8.14 -9.72 1.77
N ILE A 52 -8.25 -8.47 1.28
CA ILE A 52 -7.10 -7.58 1.13
C ILE A 52 -6.68 -7.04 2.49
N GLY A 53 -7.62 -6.48 3.26
CA GLY A 53 -7.31 -5.82 4.53
C GLY A 53 -6.74 -6.78 5.58
N MET A 54 -7.23 -8.02 5.66
CA MET A 54 -6.68 -9.05 6.55
C MET A 54 -5.30 -9.56 6.15
N SER A 55 -4.85 -9.26 4.95
CA SER A 55 -3.49 -9.55 4.50
C SER A 55 -2.49 -8.43 4.87
N HIS A 56 -2.98 -7.29 5.38
CA HIS A 56 -2.17 -6.11 5.69
C HIS A 56 -1.57 -6.20 7.11
N LEU A 57 -0.24 -6.30 7.20
CA LEU A 57 0.47 -6.43 8.47
C LEU A 57 0.29 -5.19 9.37
N GLY A 58 0.31 -3.98 8.81
CA GLY A 58 0.12 -2.75 9.60
C GLY A 58 -1.24 -2.69 10.30
N LEU A 59 -2.29 -3.23 9.68
CA LEU A 59 -3.63 -3.31 10.29
C LEU A 59 -3.61 -4.24 11.50
N LYS A 60 -2.89 -5.38 11.40
CA LYS A 60 -2.73 -6.34 12.50
C LYS A 60 -1.92 -5.76 13.66
N ILE A 61 -0.86 -5.00 13.35
CA ILE A 61 -0.05 -4.30 14.37
C ILE A 61 -0.93 -3.29 15.11
N LEU A 62 -1.64 -2.42 14.39
CA LEU A 62 -2.53 -1.41 14.99
C LEU A 62 -3.65 -2.06 15.82
N TYR A 63 -4.30 -3.11 15.30
CA TYR A 63 -5.35 -3.84 16.03
C TYR A 63 -4.82 -4.39 17.35
N HIS A 64 -3.64 -5.00 17.34
CA HIS A 64 -3.02 -5.54 18.55
C HIS A 64 -2.61 -4.44 19.53
N MET A 65 -1.97 -3.37 19.06
CA MET A 65 -1.53 -2.26 19.91
C MET A 65 -2.68 -1.55 20.60
N ILE A 66 -3.75 -1.24 19.86
CA ILE A 66 -4.91 -0.55 20.44
C ILE A 66 -5.62 -1.48 21.43
N ASN A 67 -5.83 -2.75 21.06
CA ASN A 67 -6.48 -3.70 21.96
C ASN A 67 -5.61 -4.16 23.15
N ALA A 68 -4.30 -3.90 23.15
CA ALA A 68 -3.44 -4.14 24.30
C ALA A 68 -3.72 -3.15 25.47
N ARG A 69 -4.30 -1.98 25.18
CA ARG A 69 -4.72 -1.02 26.21
C ARG A 69 -6.04 -1.44 26.85
N GLU A 70 -6.20 -1.34 28.16
CA GLU A 70 -7.46 -1.74 28.81
C GLU A 70 -8.62 -0.75 28.54
N ASP A 71 -8.31 0.53 28.32
CA ASP A 71 -9.25 1.64 28.17
C ASP A 71 -9.72 1.90 26.73
N VAL A 72 -9.25 1.15 25.74
CA VAL A 72 -9.65 1.31 24.33
C VAL A 72 -10.08 -0.03 23.72
N SER A 73 -11.18 -0.05 22.98
CA SER A 73 -11.55 -1.16 22.10
C SER A 73 -11.25 -0.83 20.64
N ALA A 74 -10.63 -1.76 19.91
CA ALA A 74 -10.47 -1.64 18.47
C ALA A 74 -11.22 -2.75 17.74
N GLU A 75 -12.01 -2.37 16.75
CA GLU A 75 -12.82 -3.27 15.93
C GLU A 75 -12.53 -3.01 14.44
N ARG A 76 -12.56 -4.04 13.60
CA ARG A 76 -12.21 -3.96 12.18
C ARG A 76 -13.45 -3.71 11.33
N VAL A 77 -13.29 -2.85 10.33
CA VAL A 77 -14.31 -2.53 9.33
C VAL A 77 -13.67 -2.57 7.95
N PHE A 78 -14.35 -3.15 6.97
CA PHE A 78 -13.85 -3.30 5.60
C PHE A 78 -14.85 -2.74 4.60
N ALA A 79 -14.39 -2.36 3.41
CA ALA A 79 -15.30 -1.99 2.33
C ALA A 79 -16.12 -3.23 1.93
N PRO A 80 -17.46 -3.17 1.97
CA PRO A 80 -18.29 -4.30 1.55
C PRO A 80 -18.14 -4.52 0.06
N TRP A 81 -18.17 -5.78 -0.37
CA TRP A 81 -18.32 -6.09 -1.80
C TRP A 81 -19.68 -5.61 -2.32
N THR A 82 -19.83 -5.52 -3.64
CA THR A 82 -20.98 -4.86 -4.29
C THR A 82 -22.32 -5.50 -3.93
N ASP A 83 -22.36 -6.81 -3.74
CA ASP A 83 -23.54 -7.57 -3.33
C ASP A 83 -23.94 -7.32 -1.87
N MET A 84 -22.96 -7.29 -0.96
CA MET A 84 -23.18 -6.95 0.44
C MET A 84 -23.66 -5.51 0.60
N GLU A 85 -23.02 -4.58 -0.11
CA GLU A 85 -23.47 -3.18 -0.13
C GLU A 85 -24.91 -3.04 -0.60
N GLU A 86 -25.27 -3.72 -1.70
CA GLU A 86 -26.62 -3.68 -2.25
C GLU A 86 -27.65 -4.16 -1.21
N GLU A 87 -27.37 -5.25 -0.49
CA GLU A 87 -28.27 -5.77 0.54
C GLU A 87 -28.37 -4.86 1.76
N LEU A 88 -27.28 -4.18 2.16
CA LEU A 88 -27.29 -3.16 3.21
C LEU A 88 -28.15 -1.96 2.82
N ARG A 89 -27.93 -1.40 1.63
CA ARG A 89 -28.69 -0.24 1.13
C ARG A 89 -30.17 -0.56 0.97
N LYS A 90 -30.53 -1.71 0.40
CA LYS A 90 -31.94 -2.15 0.25
C LYS A 90 -32.70 -2.24 1.58
N ARG A 91 -31.99 -2.54 2.67
CA ARG A 91 -32.58 -2.70 4.02
C ARG A 91 -32.37 -1.49 4.91
N THR A 92 -31.72 -0.44 4.41
CA THR A 92 -31.35 0.74 5.18
C THR A 92 -30.56 0.37 6.43
N LEU A 93 -29.59 -0.54 6.28
CA LEU A 93 -28.70 -0.98 7.36
C LEU A 93 -27.32 -0.33 7.19
N PRO A 94 -26.72 0.19 8.27
CA PRO A 94 -25.43 0.84 8.20
C PRO A 94 -24.30 -0.17 7.97
N LEU A 95 -23.16 0.30 7.48
CA LEU A 95 -21.90 -0.43 7.56
C LEU A 95 -21.51 -0.62 9.03
N PHE A 96 -20.94 -1.79 9.35
CA PHE A 96 -20.72 -2.22 10.72
C PHE A 96 -19.35 -2.92 10.90
N SER A 97 -18.91 -3.05 12.15
CA SER A 97 -17.69 -3.76 12.55
C SER A 97 -17.85 -5.28 12.66
N LEU A 98 -16.76 -6.03 12.43
CA LEU A 98 -16.82 -7.49 12.46
C LEU A 98 -16.94 -8.09 13.86
N GLU A 99 -16.35 -7.44 14.86
CA GLU A 99 -16.26 -7.95 16.22
C GLU A 99 -17.61 -7.96 16.92
N SER A 100 -18.36 -6.86 16.78
CA SER A 100 -19.61 -6.64 17.53
C SER A 100 -20.81 -6.25 16.68
N PHE A 101 -20.66 -6.15 15.35
CA PHE A 101 -21.71 -5.63 14.46
C PHE A 101 -22.13 -4.19 14.84
N THR A 102 -21.21 -3.39 15.40
CA THR A 102 -21.50 -2.01 15.75
C THR A 102 -21.54 -1.14 14.48
N PRO A 103 -22.58 -0.33 14.26
CA PRO A 103 -22.62 0.66 13.20
C PRO A 103 -21.43 1.62 13.24
N LEU A 104 -20.91 2.01 12.07
CA LEU A 104 -19.73 2.86 12.01
C LEU A 104 -19.91 4.23 12.68
N SER A 105 -21.12 4.78 12.66
CA SER A 105 -21.51 6.02 13.35
C SER A 105 -21.38 5.97 14.88
N ASP A 106 -21.37 4.76 15.47
CA ASP A 106 -21.43 4.57 16.92
C ASP A 106 -20.03 4.42 17.55
N PHE A 107 -18.97 4.61 16.75
CA PHE A 107 -17.59 4.65 17.20
C PHE A 107 -17.13 6.07 17.52
N ASP A 108 -16.16 6.22 18.41
CA ASP A 108 -15.56 7.52 18.69
C ASP A 108 -14.56 7.92 17.60
N VAL A 109 -13.87 6.94 17.02
CA VAL A 109 -12.81 7.14 16.03
C VAL A 109 -12.94 6.13 14.90
N ILE A 110 -12.71 6.58 13.67
CA ILE A 110 -12.55 5.74 12.48
C ILE A 110 -11.17 6.01 11.89
N GLY A 111 -10.28 5.03 11.93
CA GLY A 111 -8.93 5.14 11.37
C GLY A 111 -8.78 4.36 10.07
N PHE A 112 -8.53 5.04 8.96
CA PHE A 112 -8.33 4.43 7.66
C PHE A 112 -6.85 4.12 7.36
N SER A 113 -6.56 2.88 6.98
CA SER A 113 -5.25 2.47 6.42
C SER A 113 -5.18 2.72 4.91
N MET A 114 -4.55 3.82 4.50
CA MET A 114 -4.46 4.27 3.10
C MET A 114 -3.22 3.70 2.38
N GLN A 115 -3.43 2.74 1.48
CA GLN A 115 -2.34 1.98 0.85
C GLN A 115 -2.08 2.33 -0.64
N TYR A 116 -3.12 2.73 -1.38
CA TYR A 116 -3.04 3.03 -2.83
C TYR A 116 -4.22 3.92 -3.24
N GLU A 117 -4.07 4.70 -4.32
CA GLU A 117 -4.96 5.85 -4.58
C GLU A 117 -6.37 5.46 -5.05
N LEU A 118 -6.50 4.30 -5.69
CA LEU A 118 -7.79 3.79 -6.20
C LEU A 118 -8.74 3.32 -5.09
N CYS A 119 -8.37 3.42 -3.82
CA CYS A 119 -9.27 3.15 -2.69
C CYS A 119 -9.98 4.41 -2.17
N PHE A 120 -9.71 5.59 -2.73
CA PHE A 120 -10.27 6.85 -2.25
C PHE A 120 -11.81 6.87 -2.26
N THR A 121 -12.42 6.38 -3.34
CA THR A 121 -13.88 6.25 -3.45
C THR A 121 -14.46 5.25 -2.44
N ASN A 122 -13.70 4.22 -2.05
CA ASN A 122 -14.12 3.27 -1.01
C ASN A 122 -14.20 3.93 0.38
N VAL A 123 -13.29 4.86 0.70
CA VAL A 123 -13.38 5.63 1.95
C VAL A 123 -14.71 6.38 2.01
N LEU A 124 -15.05 7.11 0.96
CA LEU A 124 -16.31 7.87 0.88
C LEU A 124 -17.52 6.93 0.94
N ASN A 125 -17.47 5.78 0.26
CA ASN A 125 -18.54 4.78 0.31
C ASN A 125 -18.73 4.22 1.72
N MET A 126 -17.64 3.93 2.44
CA MET A 126 -17.70 3.43 3.81
C MET A 126 -18.27 4.46 4.79
N LEU A 127 -17.87 5.73 4.67
CA LEU A 127 -18.43 6.81 5.49
C LEU A 127 -19.93 6.99 5.22
N GLU A 128 -20.33 7.06 3.95
CA GLU A 128 -21.74 7.19 3.55
C GLU A 128 -22.60 6.02 4.06
N LEU A 129 -22.17 4.77 3.81
CA LEU A 129 -22.85 3.58 4.30
C LEU A 129 -22.87 3.49 5.82
N GLY A 130 -21.84 4.04 6.48
CA GLY A 130 -21.72 4.09 7.92
C GLY A 130 -22.54 5.19 8.59
N GLY A 131 -23.21 6.06 7.82
CA GLY A 131 -23.96 7.20 8.35
C GLY A 131 -23.07 8.33 8.88
N VAL A 132 -21.82 8.44 8.40
CA VAL A 132 -20.84 9.44 8.84
C VAL A 132 -20.71 10.53 7.77
N PRO A 133 -20.76 11.83 8.13
CA PRO A 133 -20.57 12.91 7.15
C PRO A 133 -19.24 12.79 6.40
N LEU A 134 -19.31 12.94 5.06
CA LEU A 134 -18.15 12.76 4.17
C LEU A 134 -17.08 13.82 4.41
N LEU A 135 -17.48 15.08 4.47
CA LEU A 135 -16.55 16.20 4.70
C LEU A 135 -16.29 16.37 6.20
N ALA A 136 -15.02 16.60 6.55
CA ALA A 136 -14.65 16.88 7.93
C ALA A 136 -15.29 18.17 8.46
N SER A 137 -15.59 19.14 7.58
CA SER A 137 -16.30 20.38 7.93
C SER A 137 -17.75 20.17 8.37
N ASP A 138 -18.36 19.07 7.96
CA ASP A 138 -19.79 18.82 8.16
C ASP A 138 -20.04 17.95 9.40
N ARG A 139 -18.97 17.49 10.06
CA ARG A 139 -19.05 16.62 11.24
C ARG A 139 -19.32 17.44 12.51
N ALA A 140 -20.39 17.06 13.20
CA ALA A 140 -20.76 17.57 14.51
C ALA A 140 -19.86 17.02 15.62
N LEU A 141 -20.04 17.51 16.85
CA LEU A 141 -19.26 17.06 18.00
C LEU A 141 -19.46 15.56 18.30
N GLY A 142 -20.67 15.03 18.08
CA GLY A 142 -21.00 13.63 18.34
C GLY A 142 -20.67 12.66 17.22
N ASP A 143 -20.26 13.15 16.04
CA ASP A 143 -19.83 12.28 14.95
C ASP A 143 -18.42 11.72 15.23
N PRO A 144 -18.05 10.56 14.67
CA PRO A 144 -16.71 10.02 14.83
C PRO A 144 -15.60 10.97 14.36
N ILE A 145 -14.44 10.90 15.00
CA ILE A 145 -13.19 11.48 14.49
C ILE A 145 -12.66 10.58 13.39
N VAL A 146 -12.43 11.10 12.19
CA VAL A 146 -11.93 10.32 11.05
C VAL A 146 -10.45 10.59 10.83
N LEU A 147 -9.64 9.57 11.09
CA LEU A 147 -8.19 9.58 10.94
C LEU A 147 -7.76 8.80 9.70
N ALA A 148 -6.58 9.11 9.18
CA ALA A 148 -5.91 8.30 8.17
C ALA A 148 -4.44 8.06 8.51
N GLY A 149 -3.89 6.96 7.98
CA GLY A 149 -2.47 6.67 7.98
C GLY A 149 -2.09 5.77 6.81
N GLY A 150 -0.90 5.16 6.85
CA GLY A 150 -0.42 4.25 5.79
C GLY A 150 0.47 4.94 4.77
N SER A 151 0.84 4.22 3.71
CA SER A 151 1.86 4.64 2.73
C SER A 151 1.50 5.95 2.02
N LEU A 152 0.21 6.19 1.77
CA LEU A 152 -0.25 7.38 1.06
C LEU A 152 -0.24 8.66 1.89
N SER A 153 -0.03 8.58 3.21
CA SER A 153 0.05 9.74 4.12
C SER A 153 1.05 10.81 3.67
N LEU A 154 2.02 10.46 2.81
CA LEU A 154 3.01 11.38 2.26
C LEU A 154 2.42 12.37 1.23
N ALA A 155 1.24 12.12 0.67
CA ALA A 155 0.61 12.94 -0.37
C ALA A 155 -0.92 12.82 -0.36
N MET A 156 -1.56 13.26 0.73
CA MET A 156 -3.01 13.11 0.95
C MET A 156 -3.85 14.31 0.51
N GLU A 157 -3.30 15.30 -0.19
CA GLU A 157 -4.06 16.51 -0.57
C GLU A 157 -5.39 16.22 -1.30
N PRO A 158 -5.50 15.26 -2.25
CA PRO A 158 -6.79 14.93 -2.85
C PRO A 158 -7.87 14.49 -1.86
N MET A 159 -7.44 13.90 -0.74
CA MET A 159 -8.30 13.37 0.32
C MET A 159 -8.40 14.30 1.54
N ALA A 160 -7.66 15.40 1.55
CA ALA A 160 -7.54 16.32 2.68
C ALA A 160 -8.91 16.76 3.28
N PRO A 161 -9.94 17.10 2.49
CA PRO A 161 -11.23 17.54 3.03
C PRO A 161 -12.02 16.47 3.80
N PHE A 162 -11.67 15.19 3.68
CA PHE A 162 -12.41 14.09 4.28
C PHE A 162 -11.86 13.62 5.63
N PHE A 163 -10.69 14.11 6.06
CA PHE A 163 -10.02 13.65 7.27
C PHE A 163 -9.87 14.75 8.31
N ASP A 164 -10.08 14.38 9.58
CA ASP A 164 -9.84 15.27 10.72
C ASP A 164 -8.34 15.40 11.00
N ALA A 165 -7.59 14.31 10.84
CA ALA A 165 -6.14 14.27 10.93
C ALA A 165 -5.56 13.10 10.13
N VAL A 166 -4.32 13.24 9.67
CA VAL A 166 -3.56 12.22 8.96
C VAL A 166 -2.24 12.00 9.69
N LEU A 167 -1.97 10.76 10.07
CA LEU A 167 -0.67 10.34 10.59
C LEU A 167 0.28 10.01 9.44
N VAL A 168 1.39 10.73 9.40
CA VAL A 168 2.42 10.66 8.37
C VAL A 168 3.60 9.83 8.89
N GLY A 169 3.66 8.57 8.47
CA GLY A 169 4.74 7.64 8.84
C GLY A 169 4.27 6.48 9.72
N ASP A 170 5.19 5.99 10.54
CA ASP A 170 4.98 4.87 11.45
C ASP A 170 4.13 5.31 12.65
N ALA A 171 3.26 4.43 13.17
CA ALA A 171 2.32 4.77 14.23
C ALA A 171 2.78 4.35 15.62
N GLU A 172 3.65 3.35 15.69
CA GLU A 172 3.95 2.60 16.91
C GLU A 172 4.38 3.51 18.09
N ASP A 173 5.15 4.56 17.80
CA ASP A 173 5.71 5.44 18.83
C ASP A 173 4.79 6.61 19.22
N VAL A 174 3.74 6.90 18.45
CA VAL A 174 2.87 8.08 18.66
C VAL A 174 1.40 7.72 18.88
N LEU A 175 1.01 6.47 18.60
CA LEU A 175 -0.38 6.02 18.70
C LEU A 175 -0.94 6.20 20.12
N GLY A 176 -0.15 5.93 21.16
CA GLY A 176 -0.56 6.14 22.55
C GLY A 176 -0.98 7.59 22.83
N ASP A 177 -0.13 8.55 22.46
CA ASP A 177 -0.38 9.98 22.64
C ASP A 177 -1.62 10.46 21.86
N ILE A 178 -1.86 9.91 20.67
CA ILE A 178 -3.05 10.20 19.87
C ILE A 178 -4.31 9.71 20.60
N LEU A 179 -4.30 8.48 21.11
CA LEU A 179 -5.44 7.90 21.84
C LEU A 179 -5.73 8.70 23.11
N ASP A 180 -4.68 9.02 23.89
CA ASP A 180 -4.81 9.82 25.11
C ASP A 180 -5.36 11.22 24.82
N ALA A 181 -4.89 11.85 23.74
CA ALA A 181 -5.41 13.16 23.31
C ALA A 181 -6.91 13.13 22.98
N ILE A 182 -7.38 12.06 22.35
CA ILE A 182 -8.81 11.89 21.99
C ILE A 182 -9.64 11.58 23.25
N ILE A 183 -9.16 10.70 24.13
CA ILE A 183 -9.84 10.38 25.41
C ILE A 183 -10.02 11.64 26.25
N ASP A 184 -8.95 12.43 26.43
CA ASP A 184 -9.00 13.69 27.17
C ASP A 184 -9.99 14.68 26.53
N TRP A 185 -9.97 14.79 25.21
CA TRP A 185 -10.88 15.68 24.49
C TRP A 185 -12.34 15.27 24.69
N LYS A 186 -12.65 13.97 24.56
CA LYS A 186 -13.99 13.41 24.77
C LYS A 186 -14.52 13.73 26.16
N ARG A 187 -13.66 13.76 27.19
CA ARG A 187 -13.99 14.14 28.57
C ARG A 187 -14.18 15.65 28.77
N SER A 188 -13.63 16.48 27.90
CA SER A 188 -13.53 17.94 28.08
C SER A 188 -14.70 18.77 27.50
N SER A 189 -15.60 18.15 26.73
CA SER A 189 -16.68 18.84 25.98
C SER A 189 -16.22 20.00 25.07
N LEU A 190 -14.93 20.09 24.77
CA LEU A 190 -14.35 21.12 23.91
C LEU A 190 -14.75 20.91 22.45
N PRO A 191 -14.76 21.99 21.63
CA PRO A 191 -15.01 21.84 20.20
C PRO A 191 -13.95 20.95 19.54
N ARG A 192 -14.31 20.30 18.44
CA ARG A 192 -13.42 19.43 17.64
C ARG A 192 -12.11 20.11 17.24
N ARG A 193 -12.14 21.42 17.00
CA ARG A 193 -10.94 22.23 16.73
C ARG A 193 -9.89 22.14 17.85
N ALA A 194 -10.30 22.07 19.12
CA ALA A 194 -9.36 21.96 20.24
C ALA A 194 -8.59 20.62 20.22
N LEU A 195 -9.24 19.52 19.81
CA LEU A 195 -8.56 18.26 19.55
C LEU A 195 -7.55 18.41 18.42
N GLN A 196 -7.94 19.01 17.30
CA GLN A 196 -7.05 19.25 16.16
C GLN A 196 -5.82 20.10 16.55
N GLU A 197 -6.01 21.12 17.38
CA GLU A 197 -4.92 21.94 17.94
C GLU A 197 -3.99 21.09 18.81
N LYS A 198 -4.52 20.24 19.70
CA LYS A 198 -3.73 19.31 20.53
C LYS A 198 -2.95 18.30 19.67
N LEU A 199 -3.62 17.70 18.68
CA LEU A 199 -3.02 16.71 17.77
C LEU A 199 -1.95 17.33 16.86
N ALA A 200 -2.10 18.60 16.45
CA ALA A 200 -1.11 19.29 15.62
C ALA A 200 0.26 19.45 16.28
N HIS A 201 0.33 19.34 17.62
CA HIS A 201 1.59 19.34 18.37
C HIS A 201 2.27 17.97 18.42
N LEU A 202 1.56 16.88 18.07
CA LEU A 202 2.14 15.55 18.05
C LEU A 202 2.97 15.34 16.76
N PRO A 203 4.11 14.61 16.85
CA PRO A 203 4.92 14.30 15.69
C PRO A 203 4.12 13.57 14.60
N GLY A 204 4.39 13.89 13.34
CA GLY A 204 3.77 13.20 12.19
C GLY A 204 2.30 13.52 11.94
N ILE A 205 1.65 14.37 12.73
CA ILE A 205 0.24 14.70 12.50
C ILE A 205 0.08 15.85 11.51
N TYR A 206 -0.53 15.55 10.38
CA TYR A 206 -1.03 16.52 9.42
C TYR A 206 -2.52 16.78 9.67
N ILE A 207 -2.88 18.02 10.01
CA ILE A 207 -4.28 18.46 10.15
C ILE A 207 -4.68 19.23 8.88
N PRO A 208 -5.48 18.66 7.97
CA PRO A 208 -5.82 19.29 6.69
C PRO A 208 -6.39 20.70 6.79
N SER A 209 -7.27 20.93 7.77
CA SER A 209 -7.96 22.21 8.00
C SER A 209 -7.00 23.34 8.40
N PHE A 210 -5.78 23.03 8.81
CA PHE A 210 -4.77 24.01 9.21
C PHE A 210 -3.82 24.40 8.08
N TYR A 211 -4.14 24.05 6.83
CA TYR A 211 -3.34 24.45 5.67
C TYR A 211 -4.24 25.06 4.60
N GLU A 212 -3.96 26.30 4.24
CA GLU A 212 -4.60 27.02 3.15
C GLU A 212 -3.74 27.00 1.90
N VAL A 213 -4.36 26.76 0.75
CA VAL A 213 -3.68 26.67 -0.54
C VAL A 213 -4.22 27.75 -1.46
N SER A 214 -3.32 28.54 -2.03
CA SER A 214 -3.64 29.48 -3.10
C SER A 214 -3.02 29.03 -4.42
N TYR A 215 -3.67 29.38 -5.52
CA TYR A 215 -3.32 28.96 -6.88
C TYR A 215 -2.96 30.17 -7.73
N ARG A 216 -2.14 29.92 -8.75
CA ARG A 216 -1.87 30.87 -9.84
C ARG A 216 -2.92 30.72 -10.94
N ASP A 217 -2.92 31.65 -11.88
CA ASP A 217 -3.83 31.64 -13.04
C ASP A 217 -3.67 30.40 -13.93
N ASP A 218 -2.46 29.81 -13.97
CA ASP A 218 -2.17 28.57 -14.70
C ASP A 218 -2.60 27.30 -13.95
N GLY A 219 -3.26 27.45 -12.80
CA GLY A 219 -3.71 26.36 -11.95
C GLY A 219 -2.63 25.72 -11.09
N THR A 220 -1.35 26.13 -11.18
CA THR A 220 -0.30 25.66 -10.26
C THR A 220 -0.44 26.26 -8.87
N ILE A 221 0.08 25.58 -7.85
CA ILE A 221 0.03 26.09 -6.48
C ILE A 221 0.96 27.31 -6.36
N ALA A 222 0.42 28.43 -5.90
CA ALA A 222 1.17 29.63 -5.59
C ALA A 222 1.83 29.52 -4.21
N ARG A 223 1.06 29.08 -3.20
CA ARG A 223 1.53 28.97 -1.81
C ARG A 223 0.70 27.95 -1.03
N ILE A 224 1.34 27.27 -0.10
CA ILE A 224 0.71 26.53 1.00
C ILE A 224 1.05 27.27 2.29
N ARG A 225 0.04 27.77 3.01
CA ARG A 225 0.17 28.50 4.28
C ARG A 225 -0.36 27.65 5.41
N ASN A 226 0.48 27.35 6.40
CA ASN A 226 0.03 26.75 7.66
C ASN A 226 -0.69 27.80 8.51
N ILE A 227 -1.69 27.35 9.27
CA ILE A 227 -2.40 28.09 10.31
C ILE A 227 -1.92 27.54 11.64
N GLU A 228 -1.41 28.41 12.52
CA GLU A 228 -1.00 28.00 13.87
C GLU A 228 -2.14 27.28 14.61
N PRO A 229 -1.86 26.18 15.34
CA PRO A 229 -0.53 25.70 15.74
C PRO A 229 0.13 24.70 14.77
N ALA A 230 -0.41 24.46 13.57
CA ALA A 230 0.19 23.51 12.64
C ALA A 230 1.60 23.96 12.23
N PRO A 231 2.58 23.05 12.17
CA PRO A 231 3.91 23.40 11.69
C PRO A 231 3.89 23.71 10.18
N ALA A 232 4.82 24.53 9.71
CA ALA A 232 5.00 24.72 8.27
C ALA A 232 5.45 23.42 7.56
N LYS A 233 6.08 22.51 8.31
CA LYS A 233 6.57 21.21 7.86
C LYS A 233 6.18 20.11 8.85
N VAL A 234 5.33 19.18 8.43
CA VAL A 234 5.00 17.97 9.19
C VAL A 234 6.10 16.96 8.99
N ARG A 235 6.90 16.74 10.02
CA ARG A 235 7.95 15.72 10.01
C ARG A 235 7.34 14.34 10.18
N LYS A 236 7.62 13.44 9.24
CA LYS A 236 7.18 12.03 9.28
C LYS A 236 7.69 11.33 10.55
N THR A 237 6.84 10.55 11.20
CA THR A 237 7.20 9.65 12.32
C THR A 237 7.91 8.40 11.81
N THR A 238 8.77 7.81 12.63
CA THR A 238 9.45 6.55 12.31
C THR A 238 9.73 5.79 13.58
N THR A 239 9.35 4.50 13.63
CA THR A 239 9.56 3.66 14.81
C THR A 239 11.04 3.57 15.12
N ALA A 240 11.48 4.02 16.29
CA ALA A 240 12.90 4.05 16.62
C ALA A 240 13.49 2.64 16.75
N ASP A 241 12.78 1.74 17.44
CA ASP A 241 13.25 0.40 17.79
C ASP A 241 12.32 -0.68 17.22
N ILE A 242 12.64 -1.19 16.02
CA ILE A 242 11.86 -2.28 15.42
C ILE A 242 12.06 -3.62 16.14
N GLU A 243 13.17 -3.80 16.85
CA GLU A 243 13.49 -5.05 17.55
C GLU A 243 12.47 -5.30 18.66
N ASN A 244 12.15 -4.24 19.42
CA ASN A 244 11.23 -4.31 20.55
C ASN A 244 9.84 -3.71 20.28
N ALA A 245 9.61 -3.16 19.08
CA ALA A 245 8.29 -2.66 18.69
C ALA A 245 7.21 -3.74 18.85
N PRO A 246 5.99 -3.36 19.28
CA PRO A 246 4.86 -4.29 19.38
C PRO A 246 4.63 -5.05 18.08
N PHE A 247 4.40 -6.36 18.20
CA PHE A 247 4.17 -7.24 17.06
C PHE A 247 3.07 -8.26 17.38
N PRO A 248 2.08 -8.47 16.49
CA PRO A 248 0.97 -9.36 16.76
C PRO A 248 1.41 -10.83 16.66
N THR A 249 1.75 -11.44 17.80
CA THR A 249 2.04 -12.89 17.92
C THR A 249 0.80 -13.75 18.11
N ARG A 250 -0.36 -13.11 18.32
CA ARG A 250 -1.69 -13.74 18.32
C ARG A 250 -2.57 -13.10 17.25
N PRO A 251 -2.14 -13.09 15.97
CA PRO A 251 -2.93 -12.46 14.93
C PRO A 251 -4.25 -13.20 14.78
N ILE A 252 -5.28 -12.46 14.36
CA ILE A 252 -6.57 -13.04 14.01
C ILE A 252 -6.39 -14.00 12.84
N VAL A 253 -6.96 -15.20 12.96
CA VAL A 253 -7.00 -16.20 11.89
C VAL A 253 -8.32 -16.03 11.13
N PRO A 254 -8.28 -15.65 9.85
CA PRO A 254 -9.48 -15.41 9.05
C PRO A 254 -10.41 -16.62 8.93
N ASN A 255 -11.72 -16.38 8.85
CA ASN A 255 -12.72 -17.42 8.57
C ASN A 255 -12.76 -17.84 7.09
N VAL A 256 -12.12 -17.07 6.21
CA VAL A 256 -12.03 -17.34 4.77
C VAL A 256 -10.60 -17.15 4.30
N GLU A 257 -10.25 -17.81 3.20
CA GLU A 257 -8.94 -17.63 2.57
C GLU A 257 -8.70 -16.15 2.20
N VAL A 258 -7.56 -15.62 2.64
CA VAL A 258 -7.10 -14.25 2.35
C VAL A 258 -5.88 -14.29 1.43
N VAL A 259 -5.51 -13.14 0.84
CA VAL A 259 -4.40 -13.08 -0.14
C VAL A 259 -3.07 -13.56 0.45
N HIS A 260 -2.83 -13.29 1.73
CA HIS A 260 -1.65 -13.73 2.47
C HIS A 260 -2.06 -14.51 3.72
N ASP A 261 -2.56 -15.73 3.50
CA ASP A 261 -3.00 -16.64 4.56
C ASP A 261 -1.85 -17.48 5.13
N ARG A 262 -0.98 -16.81 5.90
CA ARG A 262 0.26 -17.36 6.47
C ARG A 262 0.81 -16.48 7.59
N ILE A 263 1.76 -17.01 8.35
CA ILE A 263 2.56 -16.20 9.28
C ILE A 263 3.37 -15.22 8.44
N ASN A 264 3.33 -13.95 8.82
CA ASN A 264 4.01 -12.87 8.12
C ASN A 264 4.87 -12.10 9.11
N ILE A 265 6.19 -12.35 9.11
CA ILE A 265 7.15 -11.71 10.02
C ILE A 265 7.92 -10.62 9.27
N GLU A 266 7.84 -9.39 9.73
CA GLU A 266 8.65 -8.29 9.20
C GLU A 266 10.09 -8.43 9.71
N ILE A 267 11.04 -8.73 8.83
CA ILE A 267 12.45 -8.94 9.22
C ILE A 267 13.27 -7.65 9.19
N MET A 268 12.85 -6.70 8.35
CA MET A 268 13.46 -5.39 8.23
C MET A 268 12.44 -4.38 7.70
N ARG A 269 12.54 -3.13 8.17
CA ARG A 269 11.75 -2.00 7.68
C ARG A 269 12.65 -1.04 6.94
N GLY A 270 12.19 -0.58 5.78
CA GLY A 270 13.00 0.18 4.85
C GLY A 270 13.71 -0.68 3.82
N CYS A 271 14.39 -0.01 2.90
CA CYS A 271 15.19 -0.64 1.85
C CYS A 271 16.56 0.04 1.81
N PRO A 272 17.69 -0.70 1.84
CA PRO A 272 19.03 -0.10 1.77
C PRO A 272 19.27 0.60 0.43
N ASN A 273 18.50 0.25 -0.60
CA ASN A 273 18.61 0.81 -1.92
C ASN A 273 17.90 2.18 -2.06
N LEU A 274 18.20 2.87 -3.16
CA LEU A 274 17.77 4.25 -3.45
C LEU A 274 17.21 4.37 -4.88
N CYS A 275 16.31 3.44 -5.26
CA CYS A 275 15.67 3.49 -6.58
C CYS A 275 14.91 4.81 -6.77
N ARG A 276 15.11 5.48 -7.91
CA ARG A 276 14.63 6.85 -8.18
C ARG A 276 13.14 6.99 -8.47
N PHE A 277 12.43 5.88 -8.61
CA PHE A 277 10.98 5.84 -8.83
C PHE A 277 10.21 5.39 -7.57
N CYS A 278 10.91 4.91 -6.55
CA CYS A 278 10.26 4.16 -5.46
C CYS A 278 9.97 5.07 -4.26
N GLN A 279 8.70 5.38 -4.03
CA GLN A 279 8.27 6.19 -2.88
C GLN A 279 8.55 5.50 -1.53
N ALA A 280 8.55 4.16 -1.48
CA ALA A 280 8.83 3.40 -0.26
C ALA A 280 10.22 3.71 0.33
N VAL A 281 11.18 4.12 -0.51
CA VAL A 281 12.52 4.57 -0.10
C VAL A 281 12.44 5.74 0.88
N GLN A 282 11.47 6.65 0.69
CA GLN A 282 11.24 7.80 1.56
C GLN A 282 10.40 7.43 2.78
N HIS A 283 9.33 6.65 2.54
CA HIS A 283 8.37 6.32 3.58
C HIS A 283 9.02 5.54 4.72
N TYR A 284 9.82 4.51 4.41
CA TYR A 284 10.28 3.54 5.42
C TYR A 284 11.72 3.76 5.89
N ARG A 285 12.35 4.89 5.55
CA ARG A 285 13.70 5.22 6.04
C ARG A 285 13.66 5.86 7.45
N PRO A 286 14.70 5.67 8.28
CA PRO A 286 15.92 4.85 8.05
C PRO A 286 15.66 3.33 8.03
N VAL A 287 16.62 2.57 7.47
CA VAL A 287 16.55 1.10 7.41
C VAL A 287 16.84 0.50 8.77
N LYS A 288 16.00 -0.41 9.21
CA LYS A 288 16.05 -1.05 10.53
C LYS A 288 15.87 -2.56 10.38
N TYR A 289 16.54 -3.34 11.21
CA TYR A 289 16.56 -4.80 11.15
C TYR A 289 16.14 -5.38 12.49
N ARG A 290 15.44 -6.52 12.46
CA ARG A 290 15.30 -7.38 13.64
C ARG A 290 16.47 -8.35 13.72
N SER A 291 16.80 -8.84 14.91
CA SER A 291 17.76 -9.93 15.08
C SER A 291 17.18 -11.27 14.61
N ILE A 292 18.05 -12.24 14.30
CA ILE A 292 17.61 -13.60 13.93
C ILE A 292 16.87 -14.23 15.11
N GLU A 293 17.40 -14.04 16.32
CA GLU A 293 16.83 -14.55 17.58
C GLU A 293 15.41 -14.02 17.79
N LYS A 294 15.20 -12.71 17.59
CA LYS A 294 13.87 -12.11 17.68
C LYS A 294 12.93 -12.66 16.62
N ILE A 295 13.39 -12.80 15.38
CA ILE A 295 12.57 -13.35 14.30
C ILE A 295 12.14 -14.79 14.63
N LEU A 296 13.05 -15.65 15.12
CA LEU A 296 12.73 -17.02 15.50
C LEU A 296 11.73 -17.07 16.67
N SER A 297 11.89 -16.19 17.66
CA SER A 297 10.94 -16.04 18.76
C SER A 297 9.54 -15.64 18.26
N LEU A 298 9.45 -14.65 17.38
CA LEU A 298 8.18 -14.22 16.80
C LEU A 298 7.55 -15.34 15.96
N CYS A 299 8.33 -16.10 15.19
CA CYS A 299 7.86 -17.26 14.45
C CYS A 299 7.27 -18.33 15.39
N GLU A 300 7.97 -18.69 16.47
CA GLU A 300 7.55 -19.73 17.42
C GLU A 300 6.25 -19.34 18.13
N GLU A 301 6.21 -18.11 18.63
CA GLU A 301 5.06 -17.60 19.35
C GLU A 301 3.85 -17.50 18.43
N THR A 302 4.03 -16.98 17.21
CA THR A 302 2.93 -16.88 16.24
C THR A 302 2.43 -18.25 15.82
N TYR A 303 3.33 -19.18 15.50
CA TYR A 303 2.96 -20.54 15.13
C TYR A 303 2.17 -21.25 16.23
N SER A 304 2.60 -21.11 17.49
CA SER A 304 1.92 -21.72 18.64
C SER A 304 0.50 -21.18 18.85
N ASN A 305 0.23 -19.94 18.44
CA ASN A 305 -1.07 -19.29 18.61
C ASN A 305 -2.01 -19.41 17.39
N THR A 306 -1.52 -19.85 16.24
CA THR A 306 -2.31 -19.90 14.99
C THR A 306 -2.35 -21.26 14.31
N GLY A 307 -1.31 -22.10 14.47
CA GLY A 307 -1.20 -23.38 13.76
C GLY A 307 -0.93 -23.26 12.25
N TYR A 308 -0.53 -22.09 11.75
CA TYR A 308 -0.25 -21.89 10.32
C TYR A 308 0.90 -22.78 9.82
N GLU A 309 0.75 -23.34 8.63
CA GLU A 309 1.74 -24.22 8.01
C GLU A 309 2.74 -23.48 7.09
N GLU A 310 2.70 -22.15 7.04
CA GLU A 310 3.63 -21.35 6.25
C GLU A 310 4.08 -20.08 7.00
N ILE A 311 5.39 -19.78 6.93
CA ILE A 311 6.04 -18.57 7.41
C ILE A 311 6.62 -17.79 6.22
N SER A 312 6.24 -16.53 6.09
CA SER A 312 6.77 -15.58 5.11
C SER A 312 7.59 -14.48 5.78
N LEU A 313 8.78 -14.21 5.21
CA LEU A 313 9.69 -13.15 5.67
C LEU A 313 9.47 -11.85 4.89
N THR A 314 8.78 -10.89 5.50
CA THR A 314 8.37 -9.66 4.83
C THR A 314 9.37 -8.53 5.00
N SER A 315 9.68 -7.88 3.88
CA SER A 315 10.43 -6.63 3.81
C SER A 315 10.35 -6.04 2.40
N LEU A 316 10.90 -4.84 2.19
CA LEU A 316 11.01 -4.25 0.84
C LEU A 316 12.11 -4.90 -0.03
N SER A 317 13.06 -5.64 0.57
CA SER A 317 14.15 -6.30 -0.16
C SER A 317 14.77 -7.43 0.66
N THR A 318 14.06 -8.55 0.78
CA THR A 318 14.42 -9.67 1.70
C THR A 318 15.83 -10.22 1.46
N ALA A 319 16.33 -10.20 0.22
CA ALA A 319 17.68 -10.62 -0.11
C ALA A 319 18.80 -9.71 0.44
N ASP A 320 18.47 -8.48 0.84
CA ASP A 320 19.43 -7.52 1.40
C ASP A 320 19.45 -7.55 2.96
N TYR A 321 18.71 -8.47 3.59
CA TYR A 321 18.75 -8.65 5.05
C TYR A 321 20.13 -9.20 5.48
N PRO A 322 20.80 -8.58 6.48
CA PRO A 322 22.08 -9.06 6.99
C PRO A 322 21.98 -10.49 7.55
N GLY A 323 22.64 -11.44 6.89
CA GLY A 323 22.62 -12.84 7.33
C GLY A 323 21.37 -13.62 6.91
N ILE A 324 20.72 -13.26 5.79
CA ILE A 324 19.54 -13.96 5.27
C ILE A 324 19.74 -15.48 5.14
N GLU A 325 20.94 -15.95 4.77
CA GLU A 325 21.25 -17.38 4.66
C GLU A 325 21.14 -18.08 6.02
N ASN A 326 21.73 -17.47 7.06
CA ASN A 326 21.68 -17.98 8.44
C ASN A 326 20.25 -17.95 8.96
N LEU A 327 19.49 -16.91 8.67
CA LEU A 327 18.09 -16.79 9.07
C LEU A 327 17.24 -17.91 8.46
N ILE A 328 17.35 -18.15 7.15
CA ILE A 328 16.60 -19.22 6.47
C ILE A 328 16.97 -20.58 7.05
N ALA A 329 18.28 -20.85 7.24
CA ALA A 329 18.74 -22.10 7.83
C ALA A 329 18.23 -22.31 9.26
N ALA A 330 18.19 -21.25 10.07
CA ALA A 330 17.70 -21.32 11.45
C ALA A 330 16.19 -21.60 11.51
N ILE A 331 15.39 -20.97 10.64
CA ILE A 331 13.95 -21.24 10.56
C ILE A 331 13.72 -22.67 10.07
N ASP A 332 14.39 -23.12 9.01
CA ASP A 332 14.26 -24.49 8.50
C ASP A 332 14.62 -25.51 9.60
N TYR A 333 15.74 -25.30 10.32
CA TYR A 333 16.12 -26.16 11.44
C TYR A 333 15.04 -26.24 12.53
N GLN A 334 14.45 -25.11 12.92
CA GLN A 334 13.44 -25.05 13.98
C GLN A 334 12.09 -25.66 13.55
N PHE A 335 11.69 -25.49 12.29
CA PHE A 335 10.31 -25.77 11.86
C PHE A 335 10.15 -26.97 10.92
N ASN A 336 11.23 -27.53 10.36
CA ASN A 336 11.18 -28.65 9.42
C ASN A 336 10.53 -29.91 10.03
N SER A 337 10.79 -30.20 11.32
CA SER A 337 10.16 -31.34 12.02
C SER A 337 8.63 -31.21 12.12
N ARG A 338 8.12 -29.98 12.09
CA ARG A 338 6.69 -29.63 12.10
C ARG A 338 6.09 -29.45 10.72
N LYS A 339 6.88 -29.66 9.65
CA LYS A 339 6.49 -29.52 8.24
C LYS A 339 5.96 -28.13 7.87
N VAL A 340 6.38 -27.08 8.58
CA VAL A 340 6.01 -25.70 8.25
C VAL A 340 6.91 -25.21 7.12
N ASN A 341 6.31 -24.65 6.07
CA ASN A 341 7.00 -24.11 4.92
C ASN A 341 7.57 -22.72 5.20
N VAL A 342 8.76 -22.42 4.68
CA VAL A 342 9.33 -21.06 4.68
C VAL A 342 9.25 -20.50 3.26
N SER A 343 8.46 -19.44 3.09
CA SER A 343 8.38 -18.70 1.83
C SER A 343 9.16 -17.39 1.90
N LEU A 344 9.88 -17.11 0.80
CA LEU A 344 10.51 -15.82 0.59
C LEU A 344 9.63 -15.02 -0.39
N PRO A 345 9.13 -13.84 0.00
CA PRO A 345 8.52 -12.94 -0.98
C PRO A 345 9.58 -12.43 -1.97
N SER A 346 9.09 -11.81 -3.05
CA SER A 346 9.85 -11.35 -4.22
C SER A 346 11.27 -10.86 -3.89
N LEU A 347 12.27 -11.43 -4.56
CA LEU A 347 13.69 -11.17 -4.26
C LEU A 347 14.24 -10.12 -5.23
N ARG A 348 14.91 -9.09 -4.69
CA ARG A 348 15.74 -8.18 -5.48
C ARG A 348 16.92 -8.97 -6.05
N VAL A 349 17.27 -8.70 -7.30
CA VAL A 349 18.38 -9.37 -7.96
C VAL A 349 19.67 -8.75 -7.47
N GLY A 350 20.45 -9.52 -6.72
CA GLY A 350 21.75 -9.13 -6.18
C GLY A 350 22.67 -10.35 -6.06
N GLU A 351 23.90 -10.16 -5.59
CA GLU A 351 24.89 -11.24 -5.46
C GLU A 351 24.38 -12.42 -4.62
N GLN A 352 23.54 -12.13 -3.62
CA GLN A 352 22.93 -13.13 -2.73
C GLN A 352 21.84 -13.98 -3.41
N LEU A 353 21.21 -13.50 -4.49
CA LEU A 353 20.24 -14.29 -5.27
C LEU A 353 20.86 -15.56 -5.87
N ARG A 354 22.19 -15.58 -6.06
CA ARG A 354 22.90 -16.75 -6.59
C ARG A 354 22.91 -17.92 -5.61
N LYS A 355 22.79 -17.65 -4.30
CA LYS A 355 22.89 -18.64 -3.22
C LYS A 355 21.52 -19.09 -2.69
N LEU A 356 20.51 -18.21 -2.75
CA LEU A 356 19.15 -18.45 -2.26
C LEU A 356 18.44 -19.69 -2.87
N PRO A 357 18.55 -20.02 -4.18
CA PRO A 357 17.83 -21.17 -4.76
C PRO A 357 18.23 -22.53 -4.17
N ASN A 358 19.41 -22.63 -3.54
CA ASN A 358 19.89 -23.85 -2.90
C ASN A 358 19.43 -23.98 -1.44
N LEU A 359 18.96 -22.88 -0.82
CA LEU A 359 18.56 -22.82 0.59
C LEU A 359 17.09 -23.15 0.84
N THR A 360 16.27 -23.28 -0.22
CA THR A 360 14.82 -23.56 -0.11
C THR A 360 14.47 -25.00 -0.50
N SER A 361 15.33 -25.98 -0.18
CA SER A 361 15.30 -27.33 -0.76
C SER A 361 14.14 -28.23 -0.33
N SER A 362 13.38 -27.89 0.70
CA SER A 362 12.35 -28.76 1.29
C SER A 362 10.96 -28.64 0.66
N VAL A 363 10.66 -27.61 -0.15
CA VAL A 363 9.27 -27.31 -0.59
C VAL A 363 9.09 -27.14 -2.12
N ARG A 364 7.86 -27.40 -2.59
CA ARG A 364 7.40 -27.33 -3.98
C ARG A 364 7.82 -26.01 -4.66
N LYS A 365 8.79 -26.09 -5.59
CA LYS A 365 9.35 -24.94 -6.34
C LYS A 365 8.35 -24.36 -7.35
N ALA A 366 7.41 -23.53 -6.87
CA ALA A 366 6.31 -22.97 -7.66
C ALA A 366 6.76 -21.94 -8.73
N GLY A 367 7.75 -21.11 -8.41
CA GLY A 367 8.35 -20.13 -9.32
C GLY A 367 9.15 -19.08 -8.56
N LEU A 368 10.16 -18.48 -9.20
CA LEU A 368 11.03 -17.46 -8.59
C LEU A 368 10.71 -16.08 -9.16
N THR A 369 10.45 -15.09 -8.31
CA THR A 369 10.19 -13.70 -8.74
C THR A 369 11.45 -12.86 -8.65
N MET A 370 11.76 -12.16 -9.73
CA MET A 370 12.88 -11.23 -9.85
C MET A 370 12.37 -9.89 -10.37
N ALA A 371 12.77 -8.80 -9.74
CA ALA A 371 12.41 -7.45 -10.18
C ALA A 371 13.67 -6.74 -10.72
N PRO A 372 13.86 -6.74 -12.06
CA PRO A 372 14.88 -5.90 -12.72
C PRO A 372 14.35 -4.51 -13.12
N GLU A 373 13.03 -4.34 -13.25
CA GLU A 373 12.27 -3.11 -13.57
C GLU A 373 12.56 -2.50 -14.94
N ALA A 374 13.80 -2.54 -15.41
CA ALA A 374 14.21 -2.18 -16.76
C ALA A 374 15.08 -3.28 -17.36
N ALA A 375 15.15 -3.35 -18.69
CA ALA A 375 15.83 -4.43 -19.40
C ALA A 375 17.30 -4.14 -19.77
N THR A 376 17.63 -2.87 -20.02
CA THR A 376 19.00 -2.44 -20.33
C THR A 376 19.72 -2.01 -19.07
N ASP A 377 21.05 -2.20 -19.03
CA ASP A 377 21.89 -1.70 -17.94
C ASP A 377 21.75 -0.16 -17.82
N ARG A 378 21.74 0.54 -18.97
CA ARG A 378 21.51 1.99 -19.06
C ARG A 378 20.21 2.44 -18.37
N LEU A 379 19.06 1.86 -18.73
CA LEU A 379 17.79 2.28 -18.14
C LEU A 379 17.70 1.89 -16.66
N ARG A 380 18.34 0.78 -16.26
CA ARG A 380 18.52 0.40 -14.86
C ARG A 380 19.37 1.41 -14.07
N GLU A 381 20.42 1.95 -14.67
CA GLU A 381 21.19 3.06 -14.09
C GLU A 381 20.32 4.31 -13.94
N VAL A 382 19.51 4.67 -14.94
CA VAL A 382 18.58 5.82 -14.90
C VAL A 382 17.62 5.70 -13.71
N ILE A 383 17.01 4.53 -13.51
CA ILE A 383 16.05 4.31 -12.40
C ILE A 383 16.73 4.06 -11.05
N GLY A 384 18.07 4.08 -10.98
CA GLY A 384 18.82 3.92 -9.72
C GLY A 384 18.88 2.47 -9.22
N LYS A 385 18.97 1.51 -10.13
CA LYS A 385 19.02 0.07 -9.84
C LYS A 385 20.17 -0.60 -10.60
N PRO A 386 21.43 -0.45 -10.16
CA PRO A 386 22.64 -0.85 -10.91
C PRO A 386 22.88 -2.37 -10.88
N ILE A 387 21.91 -3.13 -11.34
CA ILE A 387 21.99 -4.58 -11.53
C ILE A 387 22.33 -4.81 -13.00
N ARG A 388 23.35 -5.59 -13.32
CA ARG A 388 23.70 -5.85 -14.72
C ARG A 388 22.93 -7.04 -15.26
N ASN A 389 22.72 -7.07 -16.57
CA ASN A 389 22.06 -8.22 -17.23
C ASN A 389 22.80 -9.54 -16.97
N ILE A 390 24.14 -9.51 -16.88
CA ILE A 390 24.93 -10.70 -16.55
C ILE A 390 24.56 -11.27 -15.18
N ASP A 391 24.42 -10.42 -14.17
CA ASP A 391 24.08 -10.83 -12.80
C ASP A 391 22.65 -11.40 -12.73
N LEU A 392 21.72 -10.79 -13.48
CA LEU A 392 20.33 -11.25 -13.61
C LEU A 392 20.24 -12.64 -14.27
N LEU A 393 20.93 -12.83 -15.39
CA LEU A 393 20.94 -14.09 -16.12
C LEU A 393 21.65 -15.20 -15.32
N GLU A 394 22.72 -14.86 -14.59
CA GLU A 394 23.37 -15.81 -13.68
C GLU A 394 22.45 -16.24 -12.54
N GLY A 395 21.68 -15.31 -11.96
CA GLY A 395 20.62 -15.62 -11.00
C GLY A 395 19.56 -16.56 -11.59
N CYS A 396 19.15 -16.33 -12.84
CA CYS A 396 18.23 -17.23 -13.55
C CYS A 396 18.85 -18.63 -13.73
N ALA A 397 20.12 -18.71 -14.13
CA ALA A 397 20.84 -19.97 -14.29
C ALA A 397 20.92 -20.74 -12.96
N ALA A 398 21.24 -20.06 -11.86
CA ALA A 398 21.25 -20.66 -10.53
C ALA A 398 19.88 -21.24 -10.16
N ALA A 399 18.80 -20.49 -10.38
CA ALA A 399 17.44 -20.98 -10.17
C ALA A 399 17.13 -22.22 -11.03
N TYR A 400 17.52 -22.23 -12.31
CA TYR A 400 17.29 -23.40 -13.17
C TYR A 400 18.10 -24.62 -12.75
N ARG A 401 19.35 -24.46 -12.29
CA ARG A 401 20.14 -25.56 -11.72
C ARG A 401 19.50 -26.11 -10.45
N ALA A 402 18.90 -25.24 -9.64
CA ALA A 402 18.09 -25.63 -8.49
C ALA A 402 16.71 -26.22 -8.89
N GLY A 403 16.40 -26.39 -10.18
CA GLY A 403 15.19 -27.09 -10.63
C GLY A 403 13.94 -26.22 -10.81
N TYR A 404 14.06 -24.90 -10.67
CA TYR A 404 12.94 -24.00 -11.00
C TYR A 404 12.59 -24.09 -12.48
N ARG A 405 11.28 -24.00 -12.79
CA ARG A 405 10.74 -24.11 -14.15
C ARG A 405 10.09 -22.80 -14.64
N LEU A 406 9.74 -21.93 -13.69
CA LEU A 406 9.06 -20.67 -13.90
C LEU A 406 9.86 -19.54 -13.23
N ILE A 407 10.14 -18.49 -13.98
CA ILE A 407 10.60 -17.20 -13.45
C ILE A 407 9.52 -16.14 -13.69
N LYS A 408 9.26 -15.30 -12.71
CA LYS A 408 8.40 -14.12 -12.82
C LYS A 408 9.29 -12.88 -12.85
N PHE A 409 9.13 -12.02 -13.84
CA PHE A 409 9.81 -10.72 -13.92
C PHE A 409 8.84 -9.58 -13.73
N TYR A 410 9.28 -8.53 -13.04
CA TYR A 410 8.58 -7.25 -12.96
C TYR A 410 9.33 -6.19 -13.75
N PHE A 411 8.65 -5.57 -14.70
CA PHE A 411 9.16 -4.47 -15.53
C PHE A 411 8.26 -3.25 -15.42
N LEU A 412 8.86 -2.09 -15.65
CA LEU A 412 8.20 -0.82 -15.84
C LEU A 412 8.37 -0.40 -17.30
N ILE A 413 7.32 0.19 -17.89
CA ILE A 413 7.39 0.92 -19.16
C ILE A 413 7.06 2.39 -18.95
N GLY A 414 7.62 3.25 -19.78
CA GLY A 414 7.44 4.70 -19.67
C GLY A 414 8.28 5.36 -18.59
N CYS A 415 9.42 4.75 -18.24
CA CYS A 415 10.41 5.40 -17.40
C CYS A 415 11.03 6.61 -18.14
N PRO A 416 11.51 7.62 -17.40
CA PRO A 416 12.24 8.73 -18.01
C PRO A 416 13.40 8.24 -18.88
N THR A 417 13.58 8.85 -20.06
CA THR A 417 14.63 8.49 -21.05
C THR A 417 14.51 7.10 -21.69
N GLU A 418 13.39 6.39 -21.49
CA GLU A 418 13.13 5.11 -22.16
C GLU A 418 13.02 5.30 -23.68
N THR A 419 13.67 4.40 -24.43
CA THR A 419 13.67 4.38 -25.89
C THR A 419 13.08 3.08 -26.42
N GLU A 420 12.76 3.02 -27.71
CA GLU A 420 12.32 1.77 -28.35
C GLU A 420 13.38 0.65 -28.22
N ALA A 421 14.67 0.99 -28.20
CA ALA A 421 15.75 0.02 -28.01
C ALA A 421 15.64 -0.69 -26.65
N ASP A 422 15.19 0.01 -25.60
CA ASP A 422 14.98 -0.59 -24.28
C ASP A 422 13.78 -1.55 -24.28
N LEU A 423 12.71 -1.23 -25.01
CA LEU A 423 11.54 -2.10 -25.18
C LEU A 423 11.91 -3.37 -25.94
N LYS A 424 12.71 -3.23 -27.01
CA LYS A 424 13.26 -4.38 -27.74
C LYS A 424 14.13 -5.24 -26.82
N ALA A 425 14.99 -4.63 -26.03
CA ALA A 425 15.85 -5.32 -25.08
C ALA A 425 15.05 -6.09 -24.02
N LEU A 426 13.87 -5.60 -23.61
CA LEU A 426 12.97 -6.32 -22.69
C LEU A 426 12.56 -7.67 -23.27
N VAL A 427 12.06 -7.68 -24.51
CA VAL A 427 11.66 -8.92 -25.20
C VAL A 427 12.84 -9.86 -25.39
N ASP A 428 14.02 -9.32 -25.70
CA ASP A 428 15.24 -10.10 -25.88
C ASP A 428 15.70 -10.74 -24.56
N LEU A 429 15.74 -9.98 -23.48
CA LEU A 429 16.16 -10.43 -22.15
C LEU A 429 15.28 -11.56 -21.62
N ILE A 430 13.95 -11.43 -21.69
CA ILE A 430 13.05 -12.49 -21.23
C ILE A 430 13.15 -13.75 -22.10
N ASN A 431 13.39 -13.58 -23.40
CA ASN A 431 13.57 -14.70 -24.31
C ASN A 431 14.89 -15.42 -24.03
N GLU A 432 15.95 -14.68 -23.75
CA GLU A 432 17.25 -15.20 -23.34
C GLU A 432 17.15 -15.98 -22.02
N ALA A 433 16.51 -15.41 -20.99
CA ALA A 433 16.25 -16.09 -19.73
C ALA A 433 15.47 -17.41 -19.95
N SER A 434 14.44 -17.40 -20.80
CA SER A 434 13.69 -18.62 -21.17
C SER A 434 14.58 -19.68 -21.84
N LEU A 435 15.46 -19.27 -22.76
CA LEU A 435 16.38 -20.14 -23.49
C LEU A 435 17.51 -20.68 -22.61
N LEU A 436 17.93 -19.92 -21.60
CA LEU A 436 18.99 -20.31 -20.67
C LEU A 436 18.66 -21.65 -19.97
N ARG A 437 17.40 -21.86 -19.58
CA ARG A 437 16.97 -23.17 -19.07
C ARG A 437 17.08 -24.29 -20.10
N LYS A 438 16.83 -24.00 -21.39
CA LYS A 438 16.98 -25.00 -22.46
C LYS A 438 18.44 -25.46 -22.55
N LYS A 439 19.40 -24.54 -22.38
CA LYS A 439 20.84 -24.86 -22.33
C LYS A 439 21.21 -25.72 -21.11
N ILE A 440 20.56 -25.50 -19.97
CA ILE A 440 20.86 -26.19 -18.70
C ILE A 440 20.16 -27.56 -18.57
N SER A 441 18.89 -27.65 -18.96
CA SER A 441 18.02 -28.81 -18.66
C SER A 441 17.20 -29.29 -19.87
N GLY A 442 17.58 -28.94 -21.10
CA GLY A 442 16.97 -29.40 -22.35
C GLY A 442 15.58 -28.82 -22.70
N LYS A 443 14.93 -28.09 -21.78
CA LYS A 443 13.60 -27.48 -21.99
C LYS A 443 13.61 -26.00 -21.64
N ARG A 444 12.88 -25.18 -22.40
CA ARG A 444 12.72 -23.75 -22.08
C ARG A 444 12.07 -23.54 -20.72
N ALA A 445 12.33 -22.41 -20.08
CA ALA A 445 11.57 -21.97 -18.92
C ALA A 445 10.33 -21.22 -19.35
N GLN A 446 9.27 -21.35 -18.56
CA GLN A 446 8.17 -20.41 -18.61
C GLN A 446 8.64 -19.11 -17.96
N ILE A 447 8.36 -17.98 -18.60
CA ILE A 447 8.63 -16.65 -18.06
C ILE A 447 7.30 -15.90 -17.99
N ASN A 448 6.95 -15.40 -16.81
CA ASN A 448 5.82 -14.50 -16.64
C ASN A 448 6.36 -13.08 -16.41
N ALA A 449 6.23 -12.19 -17.38
CA ALA A 449 6.61 -10.79 -17.25
C ALA A 449 5.37 -9.97 -16.89
N SER A 450 5.30 -9.45 -15.66
CA SER A 450 4.34 -8.40 -15.30
C SER A 450 4.96 -7.06 -15.66
N ILE A 451 4.22 -6.26 -16.44
CA ILE A 451 4.70 -5.01 -17.02
C ILE A 451 3.73 -3.91 -16.63
N SER A 452 4.19 -2.98 -15.79
CA SER A 452 3.41 -1.87 -15.27
C SER A 452 3.84 -0.54 -15.89
N SER A 453 2.93 0.42 -15.96
CA SER A 453 3.25 1.79 -16.37
C SER A 453 3.99 2.51 -15.24
N HIS A 454 5.04 3.25 -15.58
CA HIS A 454 5.73 4.10 -14.61
C HIS A 454 4.87 5.32 -14.25
N ILE A 455 4.52 5.41 -12.97
CA ILE A 455 3.82 6.55 -12.38
C ILE A 455 4.84 7.37 -11.58
N PRO A 456 5.08 8.65 -11.92
CA PRO A 456 6.02 9.45 -11.16
C PRO A 456 5.39 9.87 -9.82
N LYS A 457 5.79 9.15 -8.76
CA LYS A 457 5.24 9.27 -7.40
C LYS A 457 5.81 10.48 -6.63
N PRO A 458 5.02 11.06 -5.70
CA PRO A 458 5.49 12.08 -4.76
C PRO A 458 6.74 11.68 -4.00
N HIS A 459 7.57 12.66 -3.66
CA HIS A 459 8.82 12.50 -2.90
C HIS A 459 9.89 11.62 -3.55
N THR A 460 9.74 11.30 -4.83
CA THR A 460 10.77 10.59 -5.61
C THR A 460 11.58 11.56 -6.46
N PRO A 461 12.80 11.22 -6.89
CA PRO A 461 13.51 12.01 -7.91
C PRO A 461 12.69 12.24 -9.19
N PHE A 462 11.78 11.34 -9.54
CA PHE A 462 10.92 11.47 -10.72
C PHE A 462 9.61 12.22 -10.47
N GLN A 463 9.36 12.78 -9.27
CA GLN A 463 8.12 13.51 -8.97
C GLN A 463 7.86 14.71 -9.91
N TRP A 464 8.91 15.26 -10.54
CA TRP A 464 8.81 16.36 -11.50
C TRP A 464 8.67 15.91 -12.96
N GLU A 465 8.88 14.62 -13.25
CA GLU A 465 8.67 14.08 -14.58
C GLU A 465 7.18 13.93 -14.88
N LYS A 466 6.83 13.89 -16.17
CA LYS A 466 5.50 13.51 -16.62
C LYS A 466 5.33 12.00 -16.65
N MET A 467 4.10 11.52 -16.52
CA MET A 467 3.75 10.20 -17.02
C MET A 467 3.68 10.22 -18.56
N ASN A 468 3.93 9.09 -19.21
CA ASN A 468 3.62 8.96 -20.64
C ASN A 468 2.11 9.04 -20.87
N THR A 469 1.71 9.49 -22.06
CA THR A 469 0.28 9.51 -22.42
C THR A 469 -0.27 8.09 -22.52
N ARG A 470 -1.60 7.96 -22.49
CA ARG A 470 -2.25 6.65 -22.62
C ARG A 470 -1.92 6.00 -23.96
N GLU A 471 -1.92 6.78 -25.03
CA GLU A 471 -1.59 6.35 -26.39
C GLU A 471 -0.14 5.86 -26.48
N GLU A 472 0.80 6.59 -25.88
CA GLU A 472 2.20 6.16 -25.80
C GLU A 472 2.33 4.82 -25.05
N LEU A 473 1.60 4.64 -23.96
CA LEU A 473 1.65 3.40 -23.16
C LEU A 473 1.01 2.21 -23.88
N TRP A 474 -0.17 2.38 -24.50
CA TRP A 474 -0.80 1.33 -25.30
C TRP A 474 0.10 0.91 -26.47
N ALA A 475 0.67 1.88 -27.20
CA ALA A 475 1.60 1.59 -28.30
C ALA A 475 2.81 0.77 -27.81
N LYS A 476 3.34 1.06 -26.62
CA LYS A 476 4.42 0.25 -26.01
C LYS A 476 3.96 -1.16 -25.65
N GLN A 477 2.76 -1.33 -25.09
CA GLN A 477 2.21 -2.66 -24.78
C GLN A 477 2.01 -3.49 -26.06
N GLU A 478 1.45 -2.90 -27.12
CA GLU A 478 1.28 -3.51 -28.43
C GLU A 478 2.61 -3.88 -29.08
N TYR A 479 3.61 -2.99 -28.99
CA TYR A 479 4.97 -3.26 -29.48
C TYR A 479 5.57 -4.52 -28.82
N LEU A 480 5.44 -4.65 -27.49
CA LEU A 480 5.95 -5.80 -26.76
C LEU A 480 5.19 -7.09 -27.12
N LEU A 481 3.87 -7.02 -27.29
CA LEU A 481 3.02 -8.13 -27.69
C LEU A 481 3.36 -8.64 -29.10
N SER A 482 3.48 -7.73 -30.07
CA SER A 482 3.76 -8.06 -31.47
C SER A 482 5.11 -8.77 -31.66
N ARG A 483 6.05 -8.56 -30.73
CA ARG A 483 7.39 -9.18 -30.74
C ARG A 483 7.51 -10.43 -29.88
N LYS A 484 6.40 -10.97 -29.35
CA LYS A 484 6.41 -12.19 -28.54
C LYS A 484 7.00 -13.39 -29.32
N LYS A 485 8.18 -13.84 -28.89
CA LYS A 485 8.95 -14.89 -29.59
C LYS A 485 8.55 -16.33 -29.27
N SER A 486 7.74 -16.56 -28.23
CA SER A 486 7.38 -17.92 -27.79
C SER A 486 6.14 -17.94 -26.91
N SER A 487 5.37 -19.03 -26.97
CA SER A 487 4.27 -19.32 -26.04
C SER A 487 4.71 -19.45 -24.58
N GLN A 488 6.00 -19.71 -24.32
CA GLN A 488 6.57 -19.76 -22.97
C GLN A 488 6.72 -18.38 -22.31
N LEU A 489 6.58 -17.30 -23.09
CA LEU A 489 6.63 -15.93 -22.59
C LEU A 489 5.20 -15.45 -22.36
N ARG A 490 4.83 -15.25 -21.09
CA ARG A 490 3.53 -14.71 -20.71
C ARG A 490 3.70 -13.27 -20.27
N PHE A 491 3.20 -12.34 -21.07
CA PHE A 491 3.08 -10.94 -20.70
C PHE A 491 1.80 -10.73 -19.90
N LYS A 492 1.89 -9.96 -18.83
CA LYS A 492 0.76 -9.45 -18.05
C LYS A 492 0.93 -7.94 -17.94
N PHE A 493 0.12 -7.19 -18.67
CA PHE A 493 0.14 -5.74 -18.62
C PHE A 493 -0.76 -5.24 -17.51
N HIS A 494 -0.31 -4.19 -16.81
CA HIS A 494 -1.23 -3.38 -16.02
C HIS A 494 -2.12 -2.56 -16.96
N ASP A 495 -3.35 -2.34 -16.53
CA ASP A 495 -4.30 -1.53 -17.29
C ASP A 495 -3.83 -0.07 -17.35
N VAL A 496 -3.81 0.51 -18.55
CA VAL A 496 -3.27 1.86 -18.78
C VAL A 496 -4.18 2.92 -18.17
N ASP A 497 -5.50 2.77 -18.28
CA ASP A 497 -6.47 3.72 -17.74
C ASP A 497 -6.47 3.71 -16.22
N VAL A 498 -6.35 2.51 -15.62
CA VAL A 498 -6.16 2.36 -14.17
C VAL A 498 -4.89 3.08 -13.70
N SER A 499 -3.77 2.86 -14.42
CA SER A 499 -2.49 3.52 -14.11
C SER A 499 -2.57 5.05 -14.24
N TYR A 500 -3.32 5.52 -15.24
CA TYR A 500 -3.54 6.93 -15.50
C TYR A 500 -4.33 7.59 -14.36
N LEU A 501 -5.44 6.99 -13.93
CA LEU A 501 -6.22 7.48 -12.80
C LEU A 501 -5.40 7.47 -11.49
N GLU A 502 -4.62 6.41 -11.26
CA GLU A 502 -3.69 6.35 -10.13
C GLU A 502 -2.69 7.52 -10.18
N ALA A 503 -2.17 7.88 -11.36
CA ALA A 503 -1.27 9.02 -11.51
C ALA A 503 -1.94 10.37 -11.25
N VAL A 504 -3.19 10.54 -11.69
CA VAL A 504 -4.00 11.75 -11.42
C VAL A 504 -4.09 11.98 -9.91
N PHE A 505 -4.51 10.97 -9.15
CA PHE A 505 -4.68 11.08 -7.71
C PHE A 505 -3.34 11.13 -6.97
N SER A 506 -2.36 10.31 -7.35
CA SER A 506 -1.06 10.29 -6.67
C SER A 506 -0.36 11.64 -6.73
N ARG A 507 -0.56 12.37 -7.84
CA ARG A 507 0.06 13.68 -8.09
C ARG A 507 -0.90 14.84 -7.79
N GLY A 508 -2.11 14.55 -7.34
CA GLY A 508 -3.21 15.49 -7.23
C GLY A 508 -3.09 16.52 -6.11
N ASP A 509 -3.89 17.57 -6.19
CA ASP A 509 -4.11 18.53 -5.10
C ASP A 509 -5.56 18.47 -4.60
N ARG A 510 -5.87 19.26 -3.56
CA ARG A 510 -7.17 19.26 -2.88
C ARG A 510 -8.38 19.56 -3.77
N ARG A 511 -8.21 20.13 -4.97
CA ARG A 511 -9.32 20.33 -5.92
C ARG A 511 -9.90 19.01 -6.40
N LEU A 512 -9.10 17.93 -6.43
CA LEU A 512 -9.59 16.60 -6.79
C LEU A 512 -10.61 16.03 -5.80
N ALA A 513 -10.76 16.60 -4.60
CA ALA A 513 -11.82 16.23 -3.68
C ALA A 513 -13.22 16.42 -4.28
N ALA A 514 -13.41 17.43 -5.14
CA ALA A 514 -14.67 17.65 -5.85
C ALA A 514 -14.98 16.49 -6.82
N ALA A 515 -13.97 15.98 -7.54
CA ALA A 515 -14.12 14.80 -8.38
C ALA A 515 -14.46 13.54 -7.56
N LEU A 516 -13.83 13.36 -6.40
CA LEU A 516 -14.12 12.22 -5.52
C LEU A 516 -15.55 12.25 -4.97
N LEU A 517 -16.04 13.42 -4.54
CA LEU A 517 -17.44 13.61 -4.15
C LEU A 517 -18.37 13.28 -5.31
N LYS A 518 -18.09 13.82 -6.50
CA LYS A 518 -18.93 13.60 -7.68
C LYS A 518 -18.94 12.14 -8.15
N ALA A 519 -17.80 11.47 -8.07
CA ALA A 519 -17.67 10.04 -8.33
C ALA A 519 -18.52 9.23 -7.35
N ARG A 520 -18.50 9.59 -6.06
CA ARG A 520 -19.33 8.95 -5.04
C ARG A 520 -20.83 9.15 -5.30
N GLU A 521 -21.27 10.37 -5.63
CA GLU A 521 -22.67 10.65 -6.02
C GLU A 521 -23.14 9.75 -7.18
N ARG A 522 -22.25 9.46 -8.13
CA ARG A 522 -22.49 8.56 -9.27
C ARG A 522 -22.39 7.07 -8.92
N GLY A 523 -22.08 6.73 -7.67
CA GLY A 523 -21.97 5.36 -7.19
C GLY A 523 -20.61 4.69 -7.43
N ILE A 524 -19.62 5.41 -7.97
CA ILE A 524 -18.29 4.87 -8.31
C ILE A 524 -17.55 4.46 -7.04
N ARG A 525 -17.00 3.25 -7.05
CA ARG A 525 -16.25 2.62 -5.96
C ARG A 525 -15.55 1.36 -6.48
N MET A 526 -14.67 0.79 -5.66
CA MET A 526 -13.90 -0.40 -5.98
C MET A 526 -13.07 -0.23 -7.26
N ASP A 527 -12.53 0.96 -7.50
CA ASP A 527 -11.78 1.31 -8.74
C ASP A 527 -10.51 0.47 -8.95
N ALA A 528 -10.00 -0.21 -7.91
CA ALA A 528 -8.91 -1.18 -8.03
C ALA A 528 -9.33 -2.51 -8.66
N TRP A 529 -10.63 -2.81 -8.66
CA TRP A 529 -11.20 -4.05 -9.15
C TRP A 529 -11.67 -3.84 -10.59
N ARG A 530 -11.10 -4.62 -11.51
CA ARG A 530 -11.37 -4.48 -12.95
C ARG A 530 -12.85 -4.59 -13.29
N GLU A 531 -13.62 -5.36 -12.52
CA GLU A 531 -15.06 -5.52 -12.75
C GLU A 531 -15.88 -4.27 -12.38
N CYS A 532 -15.29 -3.33 -11.63
CA CYS A 532 -15.93 -2.10 -11.16
C CYS A 532 -15.34 -0.83 -11.76
N PHE A 533 -14.12 -0.91 -12.32
CA PHE A 533 -13.44 0.23 -12.92
C PHE A 533 -14.07 0.65 -14.25
N ASP A 534 -14.41 1.95 -14.37
CA ASP A 534 -14.96 2.56 -15.58
C ASP A 534 -14.32 3.93 -15.83
N ILE A 535 -13.41 3.99 -16.81
CA ILE A 535 -12.73 5.24 -17.18
C ILE A 535 -13.67 6.27 -17.79
N GLN A 536 -14.74 5.87 -18.49
CA GLN A 536 -15.68 6.81 -19.11
C GLN A 536 -16.47 7.55 -18.03
N ALA A 537 -16.87 6.83 -16.98
CA ALA A 537 -17.51 7.44 -15.82
C ALA A 537 -16.61 8.48 -15.14
N TRP A 538 -15.29 8.21 -15.03
CA TRP A 538 -14.32 9.16 -14.52
C TRP A 538 -14.11 10.38 -15.44
N GLU A 539 -14.05 10.19 -16.76
CA GLU A 539 -13.96 11.29 -17.73
C GLU A 539 -15.17 12.22 -17.64
N GLU A 540 -16.37 11.69 -17.39
CA GLU A 540 -17.57 12.49 -17.12
C GLU A 540 -17.48 13.25 -15.80
N VAL A 541 -17.02 12.60 -14.72
CA VAL A 541 -16.79 13.23 -13.41
C VAL A 541 -15.85 14.43 -13.54
N PHE A 542 -14.72 14.28 -14.25
CA PHE A 542 -13.77 15.36 -14.44
C PHE A 542 -14.37 16.51 -15.26
N ARG A 543 -15.17 16.20 -16.29
CA ARG A 543 -15.89 17.21 -17.09
C ARG A 543 -16.90 18.00 -16.25
N GLU A 544 -17.69 17.32 -15.43
CA GLU A 544 -18.71 17.94 -14.57
C GLU A 544 -18.10 18.81 -13.46
N THR A 545 -16.92 18.43 -12.98
CA THR A 545 -16.18 19.19 -11.96
C THR A 545 -15.25 20.23 -12.54
N ASN A 546 -15.18 20.35 -13.87
CA ASN A 546 -14.29 21.24 -14.61
C ASN A 546 -12.81 21.09 -14.17
N LEU A 547 -12.38 19.85 -13.95
CA LEU A 547 -11.01 19.51 -13.61
C LEU A 547 -10.37 18.82 -14.81
N ASP A 548 -9.16 19.25 -15.15
CA ASP A 548 -8.35 18.58 -16.17
C ASP A 548 -7.47 17.49 -15.52
N PRO A 549 -7.73 16.20 -15.77
CA PRO A 549 -6.90 15.13 -15.23
C PRO A 549 -5.47 15.12 -15.82
N ASP A 550 -5.29 15.59 -17.06
CA ASP A 550 -3.98 15.62 -17.73
C ASP A 550 -3.03 16.64 -17.08
N PHE A 551 -3.58 17.73 -16.54
CA PHE A 551 -2.84 18.70 -15.73
C PHE A 551 -2.08 18.03 -14.57
N TYR A 552 -2.65 16.99 -13.97
CA TYR A 552 -2.04 16.27 -12.84
C TYR A 552 -1.09 15.16 -13.31
N ALA A 553 -1.52 14.31 -14.24
CA ALA A 553 -0.79 13.10 -14.64
C ALA A 553 0.29 13.37 -15.70
N LEU A 554 -0.03 14.12 -16.76
CA LEU A 554 0.78 14.22 -17.99
C LEU A 554 1.68 15.45 -18.03
N ARG A 555 1.50 16.39 -17.11
CA ARG A 555 2.34 17.60 -17.01
C ARG A 555 3.68 17.29 -16.34
N GLY A 556 4.77 17.66 -17.02
CA GLY A 556 6.09 17.79 -16.38
C GLY A 556 6.11 19.04 -15.51
N ARG A 557 6.58 18.92 -14.27
CA ARG A 557 6.60 20.02 -13.29
C ARG A 557 7.97 20.66 -13.24
N LYS A 558 8.03 21.99 -13.18
CA LYS A 558 9.29 22.70 -12.92
C LYS A 558 9.78 22.38 -11.51
N THR A 559 11.09 22.41 -11.33
CA THR A 559 11.73 22.01 -10.07
C THR A 559 11.53 22.99 -8.92
N ASP A 560 11.12 24.22 -9.24
CA ASP A 560 10.80 25.33 -8.33
C ASP A 560 9.29 25.48 -8.07
N GLU A 561 8.44 24.64 -8.66
CA GLU A 561 7.00 24.62 -8.35
C GLU A 561 6.73 24.18 -6.91
N VAL A 562 5.72 24.80 -6.29
CA VAL A 562 5.14 24.30 -5.06
C VAL A 562 4.27 23.08 -5.39
N LEU A 563 4.65 21.93 -4.85
CA LEU A 563 3.98 20.65 -4.98
C LEU A 563 2.94 20.46 -3.89
N PRO A 564 1.86 19.69 -4.14
CA PRO A 564 0.78 19.47 -3.18
C PRO A 564 1.25 18.91 -1.84
N TRP A 565 2.28 18.07 -1.84
CA TRP A 565 2.85 17.44 -0.64
C TRP A 565 4.00 18.23 0.00
N ASN A 566 4.20 19.51 -0.36
CA ASN A 566 5.34 20.26 0.15
C ASN A 566 5.30 20.51 1.66
N MET A 567 4.15 20.43 2.33
CA MET A 567 4.06 20.52 3.79
C MET A 567 4.66 19.30 4.49
N ILE A 568 4.88 18.19 3.80
CA ILE A 568 5.44 16.97 4.39
C ILE A 568 6.96 16.99 4.32
N GLU A 569 7.62 16.79 5.46
CA GLU A 569 9.07 16.70 5.60
C GLU A 569 9.52 15.27 5.89
N LEU A 570 10.45 14.78 5.08
CA LEU A 570 10.99 13.42 5.10
C LEU A 570 12.51 13.46 5.26
N GLU A 571 13.08 12.30 5.63
CA GLU A 571 14.51 12.13 5.87
C GLU A 571 15.40 12.51 4.67
N ILE A 572 14.97 12.21 3.44
CA ILE A 572 15.72 12.60 2.24
C ILE A 572 15.18 13.94 1.73
N PRO A 573 15.97 15.02 1.78
CA PRO A 573 15.50 16.35 1.39
C PRO A 573 15.32 16.48 -0.13
N SER A 574 14.46 17.40 -0.55
CA SER A 574 14.22 17.69 -1.98
C SER A 574 15.49 18.06 -2.75
N SER A 575 16.50 18.65 -2.08
CA SER A 575 17.79 18.97 -2.70
C SER A 575 18.57 17.72 -3.14
N TYR A 576 18.45 16.62 -2.40
CA TYR A 576 18.99 15.31 -2.81
C TYR A 576 18.21 14.74 -3.99
N LEU A 577 16.87 14.81 -3.95
CA LEU A 577 16.01 14.34 -5.04
C LEU A 577 16.31 15.02 -6.37
N LEU A 578 16.55 16.33 -6.35
CA LEU A 578 16.96 17.11 -7.53
C LEU A 578 18.31 16.66 -8.08
N LYS A 579 19.29 16.37 -7.20
CA LYS A 579 20.59 15.81 -7.61
C LYS A 579 20.43 14.45 -8.28
N GLU A 580 19.60 13.57 -7.73
CA GLU A 580 19.33 12.26 -8.32
C GLU A 580 18.58 12.34 -9.65
N LYS A 581 17.62 13.27 -9.80
CA LYS A 581 16.98 13.56 -11.08
C LYS A 581 18.02 13.99 -12.12
N ALA A 582 18.91 14.92 -11.77
CA ALA A 582 19.96 15.38 -12.67
C ALA A 582 20.91 14.24 -13.08
N ARG A 583 21.26 13.35 -12.15
CA ARG A 583 22.06 12.14 -12.46
C ARG A 583 21.35 11.21 -13.44
N ALA A 584 20.05 10.97 -13.23
CA ALA A 584 19.24 10.11 -14.10
C ALA A 584 19.14 10.65 -15.55
N LEU A 585 19.12 11.98 -15.71
CA LEU A 585 19.08 12.61 -17.04
C LEU A 585 20.47 12.71 -17.69
N LYS A 586 21.55 12.75 -16.90
CA LYS A 586 22.94 12.76 -17.40
C LYS A 586 23.43 11.40 -17.91
N SER A 587 22.85 10.28 -17.46
CA SER A 587 23.15 8.95 -18.03
C SER A 587 22.66 8.77 -19.48
N VAL A 588 22.09 9.83 -20.08
CA VAL A 588 21.83 9.98 -21.52
C VAL A 588 23.05 10.54 -22.28
N SER A 589 24.01 11.17 -21.58
CA SER A 589 25.10 11.97 -22.16
C SER A 589 26.48 11.28 -22.14
N ALA A 590 26.58 10.06 -21.62
CA ALA A 590 27.81 9.26 -21.72
C ALA A 590 27.73 8.41 -23.00
N PRO A 591 28.60 8.64 -24.00
CA PRO A 591 28.61 7.89 -25.26
C PRO A 591 28.91 6.39 -25.07
#